data_AF-A0A2E4FGS3-F1
#
_entry.id   AF-A0A2E4FGS3-F1
#
_cell.length_a   1.000
_cell.length_b   1.000
_cell.length_c   1.000
_cell.angle_alpha   90.00
_cell.angle_beta   90.00
_cell.angle_gamma   90.00
#
_symmetry.space_group_name_H-M   'P 1'
#
loop_
_entity.id
_entity.type
_entity.pdbx_description
1 polymer ?
#
loop_
_entity_poly.entity_id
_entity_poly.type
_entity_poly.pdbx_seq_one_letter_code
_entity_poly.pdbx_strand_id
1 'polypeptide(L)'
;MNRGATFAIYRGDSLLLMLGGMLVSIGLIAIASASIEYSDFHFNNPWHHTERHALYLLAGLTAGGLAYLLPLETLQRLSPWMLFFAFALLILVLMPGIGREVNGAQRWLPLGPITVQPSEIAKLALLLYAAGYLVRQQEAVRHHWGALARLIVILAVVALLLLLEPDFGATAIVIGMVVGMMFLAGARLLYVLAMLVAVAIVFAGLILNAPYRLQRLTAYQDPWADPFGSGFQLIQSLIAFGQGEWLGVGLGNSVQKLFYL
;
A
#
# COMPACT_ATOMS: atom_id res chain seq x y z
N MET A 1 32.72 -25.49 11.91
CA MET A 1 33.16 -25.20 10.52
C MET A 1 32.28 -25.98 9.55
N ASN A 2 31.92 -25.36 8.42
CA ASN A 2 30.99 -25.79 7.37
C ASN A 2 29.50 -25.89 7.70
N ARG A 3 28.83 -24.74 7.76
CA ARG A 3 27.49 -24.61 7.15
C ARG A 3 27.69 -23.95 5.80
N GLY A 4 27.89 -24.77 4.75
CA GLY A 4 27.79 -24.26 3.40
C GLY A 4 26.44 -23.59 3.26
N ALA A 5 26.42 -22.34 2.81
CA ALA A 5 25.18 -21.66 2.49
C ALA A 5 24.61 -22.35 1.25
N THR A 6 23.90 -23.45 1.45
CA THR A 6 23.13 -24.09 0.40
C THR A 6 22.04 -23.08 0.05
N PHE A 7 22.25 -22.30 -1.01
CA PHE A 7 21.19 -21.49 -1.57
C PHE A 7 20.05 -22.45 -1.91
N ALA A 8 18.94 -22.35 -1.19
CA ALA A 8 17.75 -23.10 -1.53
C ALA A 8 17.36 -22.69 -2.95
N ILE A 9 17.44 -23.63 -3.90
CA ILE A 9 16.94 -23.40 -5.25
C ILE A 9 15.41 -23.49 -5.15
N TYR A 10 14.80 -22.36 -4.80
CA TYR A 10 13.35 -22.23 -4.87
C TYR A 10 12.97 -22.36 -6.35
N ARG A 11 12.11 -23.34 -6.66
CA ARG A 11 11.44 -23.37 -7.96
C ARG A 11 10.30 -22.37 -7.88
N GLY A 12 10.51 -21.18 -8.43
CA GLY A 12 9.44 -20.19 -8.57
C GLY A 12 8.30 -20.76 -9.41
N ASP A 13 7.05 -20.44 -9.05
CA ASP A 13 5.90 -20.79 -9.86
C ASP A 13 5.95 -19.96 -11.16
N SER A 14 6.20 -20.63 -12.27
CA SER A 14 6.31 -19.98 -13.59
C SER A 14 5.03 -19.28 -14.02
N LEU A 15 3.86 -19.80 -13.60
CA LEU A 15 2.58 -19.17 -13.91
C LEU A 15 2.46 -17.83 -13.19
N LEU A 16 2.79 -17.80 -11.90
CA LEU A 16 2.76 -16.58 -11.10
C LEU A 16 3.74 -15.52 -11.64
N LEU A 17 4.95 -15.94 -12.01
CA LEU A 17 5.94 -15.06 -12.63
C LEU A 17 5.48 -14.51 -13.97
N MET A 18 4.86 -15.35 -14.81
CA MET A 18 4.30 -14.92 -16.10
C MET A 18 3.17 -13.90 -15.92
N LEU A 19 2.22 -14.18 -15.03
CA LEU A 19 1.12 -13.27 -14.72
C LEU A 19 1.63 -11.95 -14.13
N GLY A 20 2.61 -12.00 -13.23
CA GLY A 20 3.27 -10.81 -12.69
C GLY A 20 3.95 -9.99 -13.78
N GLY A 21 4.68 -10.64 -14.70
CA GLY A 21 5.31 -9.98 -15.84
C GLY A 21 4.31 -9.34 -16.79
N MET A 22 3.16 -10.00 -17.04
CA MET A 22 2.07 -9.44 -17.83
C MET A 22 1.48 -8.19 -17.16
N LEU A 23 1.18 -8.25 -15.86
CA LEU A 23 0.64 -7.10 -15.12
C LEU A 23 1.60 -5.91 -15.10
N VAL A 24 2.90 -6.16 -14.88
CA VAL A 24 3.94 -5.14 -14.95
C VAL A 24 4.01 -4.51 -16.34
N SER A 25 3.94 -5.32 -17.40
CA SER A 25 3.98 -4.84 -18.79
C SER A 25 2.77 -3.97 -19.12
N ILE A 26 1.57 -4.41 -18.72
CA ILE A 26 0.32 -3.63 -18.88
C ILE A 26 0.42 -2.32 -18.11
N GLY A 27 0.94 -2.34 -16.88
CA GLY A 27 1.14 -1.14 -16.06
C GLY A 27 2.10 -0.13 -16.70
N LEU A 28 3.21 -0.60 -17.27
CA LEU A 28 4.17 0.25 -17.98
C LEU A 28 3.53 0.90 -19.22
N ILE A 29 2.78 0.12 -20.01
CA ILE A 29 2.04 0.64 -21.18
C ILE A 29 1.01 1.68 -20.74
N ALA A 30 0.28 1.42 -19.66
CA ALA A 30 -0.73 2.34 -19.13
C ALA A 30 -0.11 3.68 -18.69
N ILE A 31 1.02 3.66 -17.98
CA ILE A 31 1.73 4.88 -17.58
C ILE A 31 2.27 5.63 -18.78
N ALA A 32 2.90 4.92 -19.73
CA ALA A 32 3.38 5.54 -20.96
C ALA A 32 2.23 6.24 -21.71
N SER A 33 1.12 5.54 -21.92
CA SER A 33 -0.05 6.09 -22.60
C SER A 33 -0.68 7.28 -21.88
N ALA A 34 -0.80 7.25 -20.55
CA ALA A 34 -1.53 8.25 -19.78
C ALA A 34 -0.70 9.51 -19.49
N SER A 35 0.63 9.40 -19.44
CA SER A 35 1.50 10.49 -18.96
C SER A 35 2.22 11.28 -20.06
N ILE A 36 2.16 10.88 -21.33
CA ILE A 36 2.89 11.52 -22.43
C ILE A 36 2.60 13.03 -22.54
N GLU A 37 1.32 13.42 -22.66
CA GLU A 37 0.94 14.82 -22.87
C GLU A 37 1.16 15.66 -21.61
N TYR A 38 0.88 15.10 -20.44
CA TYR A 38 1.17 15.73 -19.16
C TYR A 38 2.68 15.99 -18.99
N SER A 39 3.51 14.99 -19.33
CA SER A 39 4.96 15.08 -19.20
C SER A 39 5.57 16.08 -20.18
N ASP A 40 5.08 16.09 -21.42
CA ASP A 40 5.53 17.02 -22.44
C ASP A 40 5.24 18.47 -22.02
N PHE A 41 4.02 18.73 -21.54
CA PHE A 41 3.62 20.06 -21.09
C PHE A 41 4.41 20.57 -19.88
N HIS A 42 4.64 19.73 -18.86
CA HIS A 42 5.28 20.15 -17.61
C HIS A 42 6.81 20.05 -17.60
N PHE A 43 7.38 19.10 -18.36
CA PHE A 43 8.81 18.79 -18.31
C PHE A 43 9.53 18.96 -19.66
N ASN A 44 8.81 19.33 -20.73
CA ASN A 44 9.33 19.34 -22.11
C ASN A 44 9.99 18.00 -22.51
N ASN A 45 9.50 16.90 -21.92
CA ASN A 45 9.95 15.55 -22.22
C ASN A 45 8.75 14.59 -22.07
N PRO A 46 8.17 14.09 -23.18
CA PRO A 46 7.05 13.15 -23.19
C PRO A 46 7.30 11.87 -22.37
N TRP A 47 8.57 11.45 -22.25
CA TRP A 47 8.94 10.19 -21.63
C TRP A 47 9.34 10.33 -20.15
N HIS A 48 9.29 11.55 -19.59
CA HIS A 48 9.80 11.83 -18.25
C HIS A 48 9.27 10.89 -17.16
N HIS A 49 7.95 10.70 -17.09
CA HIS A 49 7.34 9.80 -16.12
C HIS A 49 7.58 8.33 -16.43
N THR A 50 7.60 7.95 -17.71
CA THR A 50 7.84 6.58 -18.16
C THR A 50 9.26 6.10 -17.86
N GLU A 51 10.27 6.92 -18.14
CA GLU A 51 11.67 6.63 -17.84
C GLU A 51 11.89 6.43 -16.34
N ARG A 52 11.34 7.33 -15.52
CA ARG A 52 11.39 7.22 -14.06
C ARG A 52 10.68 5.96 -13.57
N HIS A 53 9.50 5.65 -14.12
CA HIS A 53 8.77 4.45 -13.75
C HIS A 53 9.55 3.18 -14.11
N ALA A 54 10.17 3.13 -15.28
CA ALA A 54 11.03 2.01 -15.69
C ALA A 54 12.24 1.85 -14.75
N LEU A 55 12.87 2.94 -14.32
CA LEU A 55 13.96 2.91 -13.34
C LEU A 55 13.49 2.37 -11.97
N TYR A 56 12.35 2.84 -11.47
CA TYR A 56 11.77 2.33 -10.22
C TYR A 56 11.35 0.87 -10.32
N LEU A 57 10.82 0.46 -11.47
CA LEU A 57 10.48 -0.93 -11.75
C LEU A 57 11.74 -1.81 -11.73
N LEU A 58 12.81 -1.39 -12.39
CA LEU A 58 14.09 -2.11 -12.37
C LEU A 58 14.65 -2.23 -10.95
N ALA A 59 14.61 -1.13 -10.18
CA ALA A 59 15.04 -1.13 -8.79
C ALA A 59 14.19 -2.08 -7.93
N GLY A 60 12.86 -2.07 -8.12
CA GLY A 60 11.91 -2.95 -7.43
C GLY A 60 12.12 -4.43 -7.78
N LEU A 61 12.30 -4.76 -9.06
CA LEU A 61 12.61 -6.13 -9.51
C LEU A 61 13.95 -6.61 -8.96
N THR A 62 14.95 -5.74 -8.91
CA THR A 62 16.27 -6.05 -8.32
C THR A 62 16.13 -6.31 -6.83
N ALA A 63 15.45 -5.43 -6.09
CA ALA A 63 15.21 -5.59 -4.66
C ALA A 63 14.39 -6.86 -4.35
N GLY A 64 13.35 -7.14 -5.15
CA GLY A 64 12.55 -8.36 -5.05
C GLY A 64 13.36 -9.62 -5.36
N GLY A 65 14.22 -9.58 -6.38
CA GLY A 65 15.14 -10.67 -6.72
C GLY A 65 16.15 -10.95 -5.60
N LEU A 66 16.73 -9.90 -5.01
CA LEU A 66 17.61 -10.04 -3.84
C LEU A 66 16.86 -10.62 -2.64
N ALA A 67 15.64 -10.16 -2.38
CA ALA A 67 14.80 -10.69 -1.31
C ALA A 67 14.44 -12.17 -1.52
N TYR A 68 14.23 -12.60 -2.77
CA TYR A 68 13.96 -13.99 -3.13
C TYR A 68 15.15 -14.93 -2.83
N LEU A 69 16.38 -14.41 -2.89
CA LEU A 69 17.59 -15.18 -2.55
C LEU A 69 17.77 -15.36 -1.04
N LEU A 70 17.06 -14.59 -0.21
CA LEU A 70 17.18 -14.69 1.24
C LEU A 70 16.37 -15.87 1.78
N PRO A 71 16.96 -16.75 2.61
CA PRO A 71 16.22 -17.82 3.26
C PRO A 71 15.09 -17.25 4.12
N LEU A 72 13.90 -17.87 4.05
CA LEU A 72 12.73 -17.44 4.80
C LEU A 72 13.00 -17.32 6.31
N GLU A 73 13.81 -18.23 6.86
CA GLU A 73 14.25 -18.21 8.27
C GLU A 73 14.97 -16.91 8.64
N THR A 74 15.81 -16.39 7.73
CA THR A 74 16.52 -15.13 7.93
C THR A 74 15.54 -13.98 7.98
N LEU A 75 14.58 -13.96 7.05
CA LEU A 75 13.55 -12.93 6.99
C LEU A 75 12.65 -12.94 8.24
N GLN A 76 12.29 -14.13 8.73
CA GLN A 76 11.53 -14.29 9.98
C GLN A 76 12.31 -13.86 11.22
N ARG A 77 13.65 -14.03 11.23
CA ARG A 77 14.52 -13.59 12.33
C ARG A 77 14.74 -12.08 12.33
N LEU A 78 14.80 -11.48 11.15
CA LEU A 78 14.97 -10.03 10.98
C LEU A 78 13.67 -9.25 11.17
N SER A 79 12.50 -9.89 11.07
CA SER A 79 11.21 -9.17 11.11
C SER A 79 10.98 -8.26 12.33
N PRO A 80 11.40 -8.58 13.58
CA PRO A 80 11.28 -7.63 14.69
C PRO A 80 12.14 -6.39 14.49
N TRP A 81 13.35 -6.54 13.94
CA TRP A 81 14.25 -5.42 13.63
C TRP A 81 13.71 -4.57 12.48
N MET A 82 13.14 -5.20 11.45
CA MET A 82 12.44 -4.48 10.37
C MET A 82 11.27 -3.67 10.92
N LEU A 83 10.54 -4.20 11.91
CA LEU A 83 9.43 -3.49 12.53
C LEU A 83 9.91 -2.32 13.39
N PHE A 84 10.99 -2.47 14.16
CA PHE A 84 11.60 -1.34 14.87
C PHE A 84 12.11 -0.26 13.93
N PHE A 85 12.74 -0.66 12.83
CA PHE A 85 13.16 0.27 11.79
C PHE A 85 11.97 0.99 11.15
N ALA A 86 10.87 0.29 10.88
CA ALA A 86 9.64 0.90 10.39
C ALA A 86 9.06 1.90 11.39
N PHE A 87 9.02 1.58 12.68
CA PHE A 87 8.60 2.55 13.71
C PHE A 87 9.48 3.80 13.71
N ALA A 88 10.80 3.64 13.62
CA ALA A 88 11.71 4.76 13.53
C ALA A 88 11.40 5.65 12.31
N LEU A 89 11.11 5.06 11.14
CA LEU A 89 10.76 5.81 9.94
C LEU A 89 9.40 6.52 10.04
N LEU A 90 8.38 5.86 10.58
CA LEU A 90 7.05 6.46 10.80
C LEU A 90 7.14 7.65 11.78
N ILE A 91 7.96 7.54 12.83
CA ILE A 91 8.19 8.65 13.74
C ILE A 91 9.00 9.76 13.06
N LEU A 92 10.02 9.38 12.28
CA LEU A 92 10.90 10.32 11.57
C LEU A 92 10.13 11.20 10.58
N VAL A 93 9.17 10.64 9.84
CA VAL A 93 8.38 11.41 8.85
C VAL A 93 7.39 12.38 9.49
N LEU A 94 6.95 12.10 10.72
CA LEU A 94 6.10 12.98 11.51
C LEU A 94 6.87 14.15 12.15
N MET A 95 8.21 14.13 12.14
CA MET A 95 8.99 15.23 12.70
C MET A 95 8.92 16.48 11.81
N PRO A 96 8.61 17.66 12.39
CA PRO A 96 8.54 18.91 11.63
C PRO A 96 9.85 19.21 10.90
N GLY A 97 9.76 19.52 9.62
CA GLY A 97 10.92 19.87 8.78
C GLY A 97 11.64 18.69 8.13
N ILE A 98 11.24 17.45 8.41
CA ILE A 98 11.81 16.24 7.77
C ILE A 98 10.85 15.68 6.72
N GLY A 99 9.60 15.42 7.11
CA GLY A 99 8.57 14.94 6.19
C GLY A 99 8.19 16.00 5.15
N ARG A 100 8.10 15.61 3.88
CA ARG A 100 7.53 16.45 2.83
C ARG A 100 6.01 16.38 2.89
N GLU A 101 5.38 17.53 3.05
CA GLU A 101 3.93 17.68 2.99
C GLU A 101 3.45 17.73 1.54
N VAL A 102 2.52 16.84 1.19
CA VAL A 102 1.84 16.83 -0.12
C VAL A 102 0.36 16.69 0.13
N ASN A 103 -0.45 17.60 -0.40
CA ASN A 103 -1.92 17.61 -0.24
C ASN A 103 -2.38 17.56 1.23
N GLY A 104 -1.69 18.27 2.13
CA GLY A 104 -2.01 18.31 3.56
C GLY A 104 -1.62 17.06 4.35
N ALA A 105 -0.77 16.19 3.79
CA ALA A 105 -0.28 15.00 4.45
C ALA A 105 1.26 14.89 4.39
N GLN A 106 1.89 14.73 5.55
CA GLN A 106 3.33 14.51 5.69
C GLN A 106 3.63 13.01 5.67
N ARG A 107 3.85 12.46 4.47
CA ARG A 107 4.00 11.00 4.25
C ARG A 107 5.29 10.59 3.56
N TRP A 108 6.05 11.55 3.05
CA TRP A 108 7.18 11.28 2.17
C TRP A 108 8.47 11.77 2.82
N LEU A 109 9.45 10.88 2.91
CA LEU A 109 10.82 11.22 3.28
C LEU A 109 11.62 11.54 2.01
N PRO A 110 12.01 12.80 1.77
CA PRO A 110 12.85 13.16 0.63
C PRO A 110 14.30 12.71 0.91
N LEU A 111 14.81 11.78 0.11
CA LEU A 111 16.20 11.29 0.16
C LEU A 111 16.91 11.70 -1.13
N GLY A 112 17.01 13.01 -1.37
CA GLY A 112 17.59 13.56 -2.60
C GLY A 112 16.70 13.30 -3.83
N PRO A 113 17.16 12.51 -4.83
CA PRO A 113 16.39 12.26 -6.06
C PRO A 113 15.22 11.28 -5.86
N ILE A 114 15.22 10.53 -4.76
CA ILE A 114 14.17 9.55 -4.44
C ILE A 114 13.36 10.00 -3.23
N THR A 115 12.09 9.60 -3.21
CA THR A 115 11.20 9.82 -2.07
C THR A 115 10.74 8.47 -1.57
N VAL A 116 10.88 8.22 -0.27
CA VAL A 116 10.47 6.97 0.36
C VAL A 116 9.22 7.24 1.18
N GLN A 117 8.23 6.34 1.08
CA GLN A 117 7.04 6.36 1.90
C GLN A 117 7.20 5.36 3.05
N PRO A 118 7.33 5.81 4.31
CA PRO A 118 7.49 4.93 5.47
C PRO A 118 6.37 3.92 5.63
N SER A 119 5.13 4.27 5.25
CA SER A 119 3.97 3.39 5.37
C SER A 119 4.10 2.11 4.52
N GLU A 120 4.81 2.14 3.38
CA GLU A 120 5.09 0.94 2.58
C GLU A 120 6.04 -0.02 3.30
N ILE A 121 7.09 0.51 3.93
CA ILE A 121 8.04 -0.29 4.72
C ILE A 121 7.34 -0.85 5.97
N ALA A 122 6.50 -0.05 6.62
CA ALA A 122 5.72 -0.48 7.78
C ALA A 122 4.76 -1.62 7.47
N LYS A 123 4.05 -1.57 6.32
CA LYS A 123 3.19 -2.67 5.85
C LYS A 123 3.97 -3.97 5.74
N LEU A 124 5.11 -3.96 5.03
CA LEU A 124 5.93 -5.14 4.83
C LEU A 124 6.54 -5.66 6.15
N ALA A 125 7.07 -4.78 6.98
CA ALA A 125 7.66 -5.15 8.26
C ALA A 125 6.62 -5.76 9.21
N LEU A 126 5.44 -5.15 9.31
CA LEU A 126 4.34 -5.67 10.12
C LEU A 126 3.82 -7.01 9.57
N LEU A 127 3.72 -7.17 8.25
CA LEU A 127 3.35 -8.43 7.61
C LEU A 127 4.29 -9.57 8.04
N LEU A 128 5.60 -9.35 7.91
CA LEU A 128 6.62 -10.36 8.23
C LEU A 128 6.66 -10.65 9.73
N TYR A 129 6.53 -9.62 10.55
CA TYR A 129 6.49 -9.76 12.00
C TYR A 129 5.24 -10.53 12.46
N ALA A 130 4.06 -10.14 11.98
CA ALA A 130 2.79 -10.75 12.33
C ALA A 130 2.75 -12.21 11.90
N ALA A 131 3.16 -12.52 10.66
CA ALA A 131 3.25 -13.89 10.17
C ALA A 131 4.18 -14.74 11.05
N GLY A 132 5.41 -14.26 11.32
CA GLY A 132 6.36 -14.98 12.17
C GLY A 132 5.88 -15.13 13.62
N TYR A 133 5.19 -14.11 14.17
CA TYR A 133 4.60 -14.16 15.51
C TYR A 133 3.48 -15.19 15.60
N LEU A 134 2.57 -15.21 14.63
CA LEU A 134 1.43 -16.12 14.59
C LEU A 134 1.87 -17.58 14.43
N VAL A 135 2.94 -17.85 13.67
CA VAL A 135 3.53 -19.20 13.57
C VAL A 135 4.13 -19.63 14.92
N ARG A 136 4.90 -18.76 15.59
CA ARG A 136 5.55 -19.11 16.87
C ARG A 136 4.58 -19.21 18.05
N GLN A 137 3.47 -18.48 18.00
CA GLN A 137 2.51 -18.36 19.11
C GLN A 137 1.13 -18.95 18.74
N GLN A 138 1.07 -19.85 17.75
CA GLN A 138 -0.19 -20.35 17.18
C GLN A 138 -1.15 -20.90 18.25
N GLU A 139 -0.68 -21.83 19.09
CA GLU A 139 -1.48 -22.41 20.19
C GLU A 139 -1.92 -21.35 21.20
N ALA A 140 -1.03 -20.41 21.54
CA ALA A 140 -1.35 -19.34 22.46
C ALA A 140 -2.42 -18.40 21.89
N VAL A 141 -2.37 -18.06 20.60
CA VAL A 141 -3.36 -17.19 19.93
C VAL A 141 -4.75 -17.84 19.84
N ARG A 142 -4.81 -19.17 19.74
CA ARG A 142 -6.07 -19.94 19.72
C ARG A 142 -6.78 -19.97 21.07
N HIS A 143 -6.01 -20.04 22.16
CA HIS A 143 -6.56 -20.31 23.49
C HIS A 143 -6.47 -19.14 24.47
N HIS A 144 -5.52 -18.22 24.29
CA HIS A 144 -5.18 -17.17 25.26
C HIS A 144 -5.31 -15.76 24.68
N TRP A 145 -6.14 -14.94 25.33
CA TRP A 145 -6.32 -13.53 24.97
C TRP A 145 -5.02 -12.73 25.01
N GLY A 146 -4.12 -13.02 25.96
CA GLY A 146 -2.86 -12.27 26.11
C GLY A 146 -1.92 -12.36 24.89
N ALA A 147 -1.90 -13.51 24.20
CA ALA A 147 -1.10 -13.65 22.98
C ALA A 147 -1.68 -12.81 21.83
N LEU A 148 -3.00 -12.75 21.75
CA LEU A 148 -3.71 -11.95 20.76
C LEU A 148 -3.57 -10.44 21.06
N ALA A 149 -3.71 -10.05 22.33
CA ALA A 149 -3.58 -8.67 22.78
C ALA A 149 -2.21 -8.06 22.44
N ARG A 150 -1.10 -8.83 22.58
CA ARG A 150 0.24 -8.35 22.19
C ARG A 150 0.32 -7.96 20.70
N LEU A 151 -0.29 -8.74 19.82
CA LEU A 151 -0.32 -8.43 18.39
C LEU A 151 -1.22 -7.23 18.10
N ILE A 152 -2.37 -7.13 18.78
CA ILE A 152 -3.27 -5.96 18.67
C ILE A 152 -2.57 -4.68 19.11
N VAL A 153 -1.82 -4.69 20.20
CA VAL A 153 -1.09 -3.49 20.67
C VAL A 153 -0.11 -3.02 19.62
N ILE A 154 0.65 -3.93 19.02
CA ILE A 154 1.61 -3.59 17.95
C ILE A 154 0.88 -3.01 16.73
N LEU A 155 -0.21 -3.65 16.30
CA LEU A 155 -1.05 -3.15 15.21
C LEU A 155 -1.61 -1.75 15.54
N ALA A 156 -2.09 -1.54 16.77
CA ALA A 156 -2.67 -0.27 17.19
C ALA A 156 -1.64 0.86 17.17
N VAL A 157 -0.39 0.60 17.58
CA VAL A 157 0.69 1.59 17.50
C VAL A 157 1.01 1.93 16.04
N VAL A 158 1.15 0.93 15.16
CA VAL A 158 1.38 1.18 13.72
C VAL A 158 0.21 1.96 13.11
N ALA A 159 -1.03 1.54 13.38
CA ALA A 159 -2.23 2.20 12.89
C ALA A 159 -2.34 3.65 13.38
N LEU A 160 -2.00 3.91 14.65
CA LEU A 160 -1.99 5.27 15.20
C LEU A 160 -0.98 6.16 14.48
N LEU A 161 0.25 5.68 14.27
CA LEU A 161 1.28 6.44 13.54
C LEU A 161 0.85 6.75 12.11
N LEU A 162 0.27 5.77 11.40
CA LEU A 162 -0.26 5.98 10.05
C LEU A 162 -1.43 6.98 10.01
N LEU A 163 -2.31 6.96 11.01
CA LEU A 163 -3.40 7.94 11.11
C LEU A 163 -2.89 9.35 11.42
N LEU A 164 -1.75 9.47 12.13
CA LEU A 164 -1.06 10.74 12.34
C LEU A 164 -0.38 11.27 11.06
N GLU A 165 -0.05 10.40 10.10
CA GLU A 165 0.41 10.74 8.73
C GLU A 165 -0.76 11.05 7.76
N PRO A 166 -1.94 11.39 8.27
CA PRO A 166 -3.26 11.20 7.67
C PRO A 166 -3.47 10.01 6.70
N ASP A 167 -2.75 8.88 6.79
CA ASP A 167 -2.82 7.77 5.81
C ASP A 167 -3.88 6.70 6.14
N PHE A 168 -5.14 7.02 5.84
CA PHE A 168 -6.29 6.12 6.04
C PHE A 168 -6.20 4.82 5.23
N GLY A 169 -5.70 4.91 3.99
CA GLY A 169 -5.62 3.76 3.09
C GLY A 169 -4.63 2.73 3.62
N ALA A 170 -3.42 3.17 3.97
CA ALA A 170 -2.41 2.29 4.56
C ALA A 170 -2.92 1.69 5.89
N THR A 171 -3.58 2.50 6.73
CA THR A 171 -4.16 2.04 8.00
C THR A 171 -5.18 0.91 7.81
N ALA A 172 -6.11 1.07 6.86
CA ALA A 172 -7.10 0.04 6.56
C ALA A 172 -6.44 -1.26 6.03
N ILE A 173 -5.42 -1.13 5.18
CA ILE A 173 -4.68 -2.28 4.64
C ILE A 173 -3.95 -3.06 5.75
N VAL A 174 -3.21 -2.39 6.65
CA VAL A 174 -2.48 -3.10 7.72
C VAL A 174 -3.43 -3.80 8.69
N ILE A 175 -4.56 -3.17 9.01
CA ILE A 175 -5.57 -3.76 9.89
C ILE A 175 -6.19 -4.98 9.22
N GLY A 176 -6.69 -4.84 7.99
CA GLY A 176 -7.29 -5.95 7.24
C GLY A 176 -6.33 -7.11 7.06
N MET A 177 -5.06 -6.81 6.77
CA MET A 177 -3.99 -7.80 6.68
C MET A 177 -3.80 -8.59 7.98
N VAL A 178 -3.61 -7.91 9.12
CA VAL A 178 -3.38 -8.59 10.41
C VAL A 178 -4.62 -9.34 10.88
N VAL A 179 -5.82 -8.78 10.71
CA VAL A 179 -7.09 -9.44 11.03
C VAL A 179 -7.24 -10.72 10.18
N GLY A 180 -6.96 -10.63 8.88
CA GLY A 180 -7.00 -11.78 7.98
C GLY A 180 -5.99 -12.87 8.37
N MET A 181 -4.76 -12.49 8.71
CA MET A 181 -3.76 -13.44 9.20
C MET A 181 -4.16 -14.11 10.52
N MET A 182 -4.77 -13.37 11.44
CA MET A 182 -5.28 -13.92 12.70
C MET A 182 -6.39 -14.95 12.46
N PHE A 183 -7.30 -14.66 11.52
CA PHE A 183 -8.32 -15.61 11.10
C PHE A 183 -7.70 -16.89 10.52
N LEU A 184 -6.73 -16.75 9.61
CA LEU A 184 -6.02 -17.89 9.01
C LEU A 184 -5.20 -18.70 10.03
N ALA A 185 -4.65 -18.07 11.07
CA ALA A 185 -3.95 -18.75 12.16
C ALA A 185 -4.91 -19.58 13.07
N GLY A 186 -6.22 -19.41 12.90
CA GLY A 186 -7.25 -20.09 13.69
C GLY A 186 -7.63 -19.35 14.98
N ALA A 187 -7.42 -18.03 15.06
CA ALA A 187 -7.96 -17.25 16.16
C ALA A 187 -9.48 -17.44 16.27
N ARG A 188 -10.02 -17.44 17.49
CA ARG A 188 -11.46 -17.65 17.70
C ARG A 188 -12.26 -16.63 16.90
N LEU A 189 -13.25 -17.10 16.15
CA LEU A 189 -14.06 -16.27 15.26
C LEU A 189 -14.67 -15.06 15.99
N LEU A 190 -15.08 -15.23 17.25
CA LEU A 190 -15.60 -14.15 18.08
C LEU A 190 -14.61 -12.98 18.23
N TYR A 191 -13.31 -13.24 18.40
CA TYR A 191 -12.30 -12.19 18.53
C TYR A 191 -12.05 -11.48 17.20
N VAL A 192 -12.06 -12.22 16.10
CA VAL A 192 -11.93 -11.64 14.75
C VAL A 192 -13.12 -10.74 14.46
N LEU A 193 -14.35 -11.20 14.72
CA LEU A 193 -15.56 -10.40 14.54
C LEU A 193 -15.59 -9.17 15.46
N ALA A 194 -15.24 -9.33 16.73
CA ALA A 194 -15.15 -8.21 17.67
C ALA A 194 -14.15 -7.15 17.20
N MET A 195 -13.00 -7.57 16.65
CA MET A 195 -12.01 -6.65 16.12
C MET A 195 -12.50 -5.96 14.83
N LEU A 196 -13.17 -6.68 13.93
CA LEU A 196 -13.79 -6.07 12.75
C LEU A 196 -14.83 -5.00 13.12
N VAL A 197 -15.69 -5.29 14.11
CA VAL A 197 -16.68 -4.33 14.62
C VAL A 197 -15.99 -3.13 15.25
N ALA A 198 -14.97 -3.34 16.09
CA ALA A 198 -14.22 -2.26 16.72
C ALA A 198 -13.54 -1.35 15.67
N VAL A 199 -12.91 -1.95 14.65
CA VAL A 199 -12.31 -1.22 13.53
C VAL A 199 -13.36 -0.42 12.77
N ALA A 200 -14.51 -1.03 12.45
CA ALA A 200 -15.60 -0.34 11.77
C ALA A 200 -16.11 0.87 12.56
N ILE A 201 -16.27 0.75 13.88
CA ILE A 201 -16.68 1.85 14.76
C ILE A 201 -15.65 2.98 14.75
N VAL A 202 -14.36 2.66 14.90
CA VAL A 202 -13.28 3.67 14.89
C VAL A 202 -13.24 4.39 13.54
N PHE A 203 -13.28 3.65 12.43
CA PHE A 203 -13.28 4.27 11.10
C PHE A 203 -14.53 5.11 10.84
N ALA A 204 -15.72 4.64 11.25
CA ALA A 204 -16.94 5.43 11.15
C ALA A 204 -16.81 6.75 11.94
N GLY A 205 -16.31 6.69 13.18
CA GLY A 205 -16.04 7.88 13.97
C GLY A 205 -15.04 8.84 13.30
N LEU A 206 -13.98 8.32 12.70
CA LEU A 206 -12.98 9.13 11.99
C LEU A 206 -13.56 9.78 10.71
N ILE A 207 -14.49 9.11 10.01
CA ILE A 207 -15.14 9.65 8.82
C ILE A 207 -16.13 10.75 9.20
N LEU A 208 -16.99 10.50 10.20
CA LEU A 208 -18.03 11.43 10.62
C LEU A 208 -17.46 12.73 11.22
N ASN A 209 -16.29 12.68 11.84
CA ASN A 209 -15.63 13.85 12.41
C ASN A 209 -14.86 14.73 11.40
N ALA A 210 -14.77 14.32 10.13
CA ALA A 210 -14.04 15.07 9.11
C ALA A 210 -14.95 15.31 7.88
N PRO A 211 -15.49 16.53 7.69
CA PRO A 211 -16.45 16.82 6.63
C PRO A 211 -15.98 16.41 5.23
N TYR A 212 -14.70 16.61 4.91
CA TYR A 212 -14.13 16.19 3.63
C TYR A 212 -14.17 14.68 3.40
N ARG A 213 -14.04 13.86 4.46
CA ARG A 213 -14.08 12.38 4.37
C ARG A 213 -15.50 11.92 4.10
N LEU A 214 -16.47 12.53 4.78
CA LEU A 214 -17.87 12.25 4.54
C LEU A 214 -18.27 12.64 3.12
N GLN A 215 -17.88 13.83 2.65
CA GLN A 215 -18.12 14.27 1.27
C GLN A 215 -17.56 13.28 0.24
N ARG A 216 -16.33 12.78 0.42
CA ARG A 216 -15.77 11.74 -0.45
C ARG A 216 -16.59 10.45 -0.45
N LEU A 217 -17.17 10.07 0.68
CA LEU A 217 -17.99 8.86 0.79
C LEU A 217 -19.40 9.06 0.24
N THR A 218 -19.96 10.26 0.26
CA THR A 218 -21.34 10.53 -0.20
C THR A 218 -21.39 11.09 -1.61
N ALA A 219 -20.28 11.56 -2.19
CA ALA A 219 -20.21 12.14 -3.53
C ALA A 219 -20.70 11.20 -4.65
N TYR A 220 -20.79 9.89 -4.41
CA TYR A 220 -21.38 8.97 -5.38
C TYR A 220 -22.89 9.14 -5.56
N GLN A 221 -23.59 9.71 -4.58
CA GLN A 221 -25.05 9.89 -4.61
C GLN A 221 -25.44 10.99 -5.59
N ASP A 222 -24.70 12.10 -5.58
CA ASP A 222 -24.84 13.19 -6.54
C ASP A 222 -23.46 13.82 -6.81
N PRO A 223 -22.66 13.26 -7.74
CA PRO A 223 -21.35 13.81 -8.05
C PRO A 223 -21.43 15.16 -8.78
N TRP A 224 -22.58 15.48 -9.37
CA TRP A 224 -22.79 16.73 -10.10
C TRP A 224 -23.05 17.92 -9.17
N ALA A 225 -23.32 17.68 -7.89
CA ALA A 225 -23.43 18.73 -6.88
C ALA A 225 -22.10 19.48 -6.65
N ASP A 226 -20.96 18.80 -6.86
CA ASP A 226 -19.62 19.40 -6.78
C ASP A 226 -18.70 18.84 -7.88
N PRO A 227 -18.87 19.29 -9.14
CA PRO A 227 -18.18 18.71 -10.30
C PRO A 227 -16.68 18.95 -10.34
N PHE A 228 -16.19 19.98 -9.64
CA PHE A 228 -14.78 20.38 -9.65
C PHE A 228 -14.04 19.98 -8.37
N GLY A 229 -14.76 19.56 -7.33
CA GLY A 229 -14.19 19.08 -6.08
C GLY A 229 -14.36 17.58 -5.90
N SER A 230 -15.22 17.20 -4.97
CA SER A 230 -15.42 15.82 -4.53
C SER A 230 -16.00 14.88 -5.61
N GLY A 231 -16.81 15.40 -6.53
CA GLY A 231 -17.40 14.64 -7.64
C GLY A 231 -16.53 14.54 -8.89
N PHE A 232 -15.46 15.33 -8.99
CA PHE A 232 -14.63 15.45 -10.20
C PHE A 232 -14.15 14.11 -10.72
N GLN A 233 -13.44 13.34 -9.89
CA GLN A 233 -12.87 12.05 -10.27
C GLN A 233 -13.95 11.03 -10.69
N LEU A 234 -15.12 11.05 -10.05
CA LEU A 234 -16.22 10.15 -10.40
C LEU A 234 -16.86 10.56 -11.74
N ILE A 235 -17.08 11.86 -11.97
CA ILE A 235 -17.60 12.37 -13.25
C ILE A 235 -16.64 12.02 -14.39
N GLN A 236 -15.34 12.28 -14.23
CA GLN A 236 -14.38 11.96 -15.30
C GLN A 236 -14.27 10.46 -15.55
N SER A 237 -14.38 9.64 -14.51
CA SER A 237 -14.48 8.17 -14.66
C SER A 237 -15.73 7.76 -15.46
N LEU A 238 -16.88 8.39 -15.22
CA LEU A 238 -18.12 8.12 -15.96
C LEU A 238 -18.04 8.60 -17.42
N ILE A 239 -17.42 9.76 -17.67
CA ILE A 239 -17.20 10.27 -19.03
C ILE A 239 -16.21 9.37 -19.78
N ALA A 240 -15.10 8.97 -19.15
CA ALA A 240 -14.15 7.99 -19.71
C ALA A 240 -14.86 6.70 -20.10
N PHE A 241 -15.72 6.17 -19.23
CA PHE A 241 -16.46 4.95 -19.50
C PHE A 241 -17.46 5.13 -20.65
N GLY A 242 -18.20 6.24 -20.68
CA GLY A 242 -19.15 6.54 -21.75
C GLY A 242 -18.49 6.76 -23.12
N GLN A 243 -17.28 7.32 -23.16
CA GLN A 243 -16.52 7.59 -24.39
C GLN A 243 -15.57 6.45 -24.79
N GLY A 244 -15.39 5.43 -23.95
CA GLY A 244 -14.39 4.39 -24.12
C GLY A 244 -14.69 3.34 -25.20
N GLU A 245 -15.91 3.33 -25.77
CA GLU A 245 -16.40 2.28 -26.69
C GLU A 245 -16.26 0.85 -26.13
N TRP A 246 -16.70 -0.17 -26.87
CA TRP A 246 -16.65 -1.57 -26.40
C TRP A 246 -15.25 -2.19 -26.41
N LEU A 247 -14.37 -1.73 -27.31
CA LEU A 247 -13.01 -2.25 -27.48
C LEU A 247 -11.93 -1.26 -27.01
N GLY A 248 -12.31 -0.11 -26.47
CA GLY A 248 -11.39 1.00 -26.23
C GLY A 248 -11.22 1.88 -27.47
N VAL A 249 -10.91 3.15 -27.26
CA VAL A 249 -10.53 4.09 -28.34
C VAL A 249 -9.07 3.91 -28.82
N GLY A 250 -8.36 2.91 -28.29
CA GLY A 250 -6.93 2.67 -28.53
C GLY A 250 -6.00 3.34 -27.50
N LEU A 251 -4.78 2.82 -27.38
CA LEU A 251 -3.76 3.33 -26.46
C LEU A 251 -3.40 4.76 -26.82
N GLY A 252 -3.42 5.65 -25.84
CA GLY A 252 -3.09 7.06 -26.03
C GLY A 252 -4.20 7.89 -26.68
N ASN A 253 -5.38 7.35 -26.96
CA ASN A 253 -6.45 8.11 -27.63
C ASN A 253 -7.56 8.59 -26.68
N SER A 254 -7.50 8.26 -25.39
CA SER A 254 -8.49 8.72 -24.41
C SER A 254 -8.33 10.22 -24.16
N VAL A 255 -9.42 10.98 -24.26
CA VAL A 255 -9.45 12.42 -23.95
C VAL A 255 -9.21 12.69 -22.46
N GLN A 256 -9.60 11.74 -21.59
CA GLN A 256 -9.50 11.92 -20.14
C GLN A 256 -8.05 11.96 -19.61
N LYS A 257 -7.07 11.53 -20.42
CA LYS A 257 -5.64 11.67 -20.08
C LYS A 257 -5.14 13.13 -20.18
N LEU A 258 -5.87 14.01 -20.88
CA LEU A 258 -5.55 15.43 -21.07
C LEU A 258 -5.91 16.23 -19.81
N PHE A 259 -5.26 15.95 -18.68
CA PHE A 259 -5.39 16.69 -17.41
C PHE A 259 -6.69 16.50 -16.63
N TYR A 260 -7.51 15.51 -16.99
CA TYR A 260 -8.76 15.20 -16.28
C TYR A 260 -8.63 14.02 -15.29
N LEU A 261 -7.41 13.48 -15.10
CA LEU A 261 -7.09 12.37 -14.20
C LEU A 261 -6.06 12.78 -13.14
#